data_AF-A0A352S178-F1
#
_entry.id   AF-A0A352S178-F1
#
_cell.length_a   1.000
_cell.length_b   1.000
_cell.length_c   1.000
_cell.angle_alpha   90.00
_cell.angle_beta   90.00
_cell.angle_gamma   90.00
#
_symmetry.space_group_name_H-M   'P 1'
#
loop_
_entity.id
_entity.type
_entity.pdbx_description
1 polymer ?
#
loop_
_entity_poly.entity_id
_entity_poly.type
_entity_poly.pdbx_seq_one_letter_code
_entity_poly.pdbx_strand_id
1 'polypeptide(L)'
;EAGFQSVRRTSIFLLVPAVLGTVTLYVIAPYGLAALKWVDPRYLDVIRWLCPWIFLGVLNNVLGVQVLGAMGRGKPYATIFAVAACFTIVNFVVLVPRMAEKGVILGMVGGELMLTCLAVVVIYRTMHAHSIR
;
A
#
# COMPACT_ATOMS: atom_id res chain seq x y z
N GLU A 1 13.55 -23.31 6.75
CA GLU A 1 12.39 -23.04 7.64
C GLU A 1 12.54 -21.80 8.52
N ALA A 2 13.70 -21.55 9.14
CA ALA A 2 13.93 -20.39 10.01
C ALA A 2 13.64 -19.01 9.36
N GLY A 3 14.02 -18.83 8.08
CA GLY A 3 13.76 -17.57 7.35
C GLY A 3 12.28 -17.26 7.14
N PHE A 4 11.47 -18.27 6.81
CA PHE A 4 10.04 -18.07 6.54
C PHE A 4 9.24 -17.80 7.82
N GLN A 5 9.60 -18.44 8.93
CA GLN A 5 9.01 -18.15 10.24
C GLN A 5 9.38 -16.74 10.73
N SER A 6 10.62 -16.29 10.47
CA SER A 6 11.06 -14.92 10.76
C SER A 6 10.25 -13.89 9.97
N VAL A 7 10.04 -14.12 8.66
CA VAL A 7 9.21 -13.26 7.81
C VAL A 7 7.79 -13.18 8.34
N ARG A 8 7.13 -14.31 8.61
CA ARG A 8 5.76 -14.35 9.12
C ARG A 8 5.59 -13.54 10.41
N ARG A 9 6.53 -13.68 11.35
CA ARG A 9 6.49 -12.95 12.63
C ARG A 9 6.63 -11.44 12.42
N THR A 10 7.58 -11.02 11.58
CA THR A 10 7.79 -9.61 11.26
C THR A 10 6.61 -9.00 10.51
N SER A 11 6.01 -9.73 9.57
CA SER A 11 4.85 -9.28 8.81
C SER A 11 3.62 -9.05 9.69
N ILE A 12 3.36 -9.93 10.66
CA ILE A 12 2.26 -9.74 11.62
C ILE A 12 2.52 -8.51 12.50
N PHE A 13 3.77 -8.31 12.95
CA PHE A 13 4.14 -7.16 13.78
C PHE A 13 3.97 -5.81 13.06
N LEU A 14 3.96 -5.80 11.73
CA LEU A 14 3.75 -4.59 10.94
C LEU A 14 2.29 -4.43 10.49
N LEU A 15 1.63 -5.52 10.07
CA LEU A 15 0.26 -5.46 9.58
C LEU A 15 -0.75 -5.13 10.68
N VAL A 16 -0.61 -5.70 11.89
CA VAL A 16 -1.56 -5.47 12.97
C VAL A 16 -1.57 -4.00 13.41
N PRO A 17 -0.42 -3.36 13.71
CA PRO A 17 -0.39 -1.93 14.00
C PRO A 17 -0.83 -1.07 12.82
N ALA A 18 -0.57 -1.48 11.57
CA ALA A 18 -1.02 -0.72 10.40
C ALA A 18 -2.55 -0.70 10.29
N VAL A 19 -3.21 -1.84 10.50
CA VAL A 19 -4.68 -1.91 10.53
C VAL A 19 -5.23 -1.07 11.69
N LEU A 20 -4.71 -1.28 12.90
CA LEU A 20 -5.16 -0.54 14.09
C LEU A 20 -4.92 0.97 13.94
N GLY A 21 -3.74 1.38 13.48
CA GLY A 21 -3.40 2.77 13.23
C GLY A 21 -4.28 3.40 12.16
N THR A 22 -4.58 2.68 11.08
CA THR A 22 -5.48 3.16 10.02
C THR A 22 -6.90 3.34 10.52
N VAL A 23 -7.44 2.39 11.28
CA VAL A 23 -8.78 2.48 11.89
C VAL A 23 -8.83 3.61 12.91
N THR A 24 -7.81 3.71 13.76
CA THR A 24 -7.68 4.76 14.77
C THR A 24 -7.65 6.14 14.11
N LEU A 25 -6.84 6.30 13.06
CA LEU A 25 -6.77 7.53 12.29
C LEU A 25 -8.13 7.88 11.68
N TYR A 26 -8.83 6.91 11.08
CA TYR A 26 -10.15 7.11 10.49
C TYR A 26 -11.19 7.63 11.51
N VAL A 27 -11.15 7.12 12.74
CA VAL A 27 -12.07 7.49 13.82
C VAL A 27 -11.67 8.81 14.49
N ILE A 28 -10.37 9.04 14.71
CA ILE A 28 -9.86 10.23 15.42
C ILE A 28 -9.77 11.47 14.54
N ALA A 29 -9.59 11.31 13.22
CA ALA A 29 -9.49 12.41 12.25
C ALA A 29 -10.48 13.56 12.46
N PRO A 30 -11.81 13.36 12.62
CA PRO A 30 -12.75 14.47 12.82
C PRO A 30 -12.46 15.26 14.10
N TYR A 31 -12.09 14.59 15.20
CA TYR A 31 -11.75 15.25 16.46
C TYR A 31 -10.43 16.02 16.36
N GLY A 32 -9.44 15.45 15.68
CA GLY A 32 -8.15 16.11 15.44
C GLY A 32 -8.29 17.36 14.58
N LEU A 33 -9.06 17.29 13.49
CA LEU A 33 -9.33 18.44 12.63
C LEU A 33 -10.10 19.55 13.37
N ALA A 34 -11.08 19.17 14.20
CA ALA A 34 -11.82 20.13 15.03
C ALA A 34 -10.89 20.84 16.04
N ALA A 35 -9.99 20.10 16.69
CA ALA A 35 -9.01 20.68 17.62
C ALA A 35 -8.03 21.64 16.93
N LEU A 36 -7.66 21.36 15.68
CA LEU A 36 -6.80 22.21 14.84
C LEU A 36 -7.53 23.40 14.20
N LYS A 37 -8.85 23.52 14.41
CA LYS A 37 -9.72 24.51 13.74
C LYS A 37 -9.64 24.42 12.21
N TRP A 38 -9.35 23.24 11.66
CA TRP A 38 -9.39 22.98 10.22
C TRP A 38 -10.82 22.62 9.83
N VAL A 39 -11.60 23.64 9.48
CA VAL A 39 -13.06 23.54 9.32
C VAL A 39 -13.49 23.06 7.94
N ASP A 40 -12.57 22.93 6.98
CA ASP A 40 -12.91 22.49 5.63
C ASP A 40 -13.20 20.97 5.60
N PRO A 41 -14.41 20.55 5.20
CA PRO A 41 -14.79 19.13 5.16
C PRO A 41 -13.91 18.31 4.19
N ARG A 42 -13.28 18.95 3.19
CA ARG A 42 -12.39 18.29 2.25
C ARG A 42 -11.20 17.63 2.93
N TYR A 43 -10.72 18.18 4.06
CA TYR A 43 -9.60 17.56 4.79
C TYR A 43 -9.98 16.21 5.39
N LEU A 44 -11.20 16.09 5.93
CA LEU A 44 -11.68 14.82 6.48
C LEU A 44 -11.84 13.78 5.37
N ASP A 45 -12.39 14.18 4.23
CA ASP A 45 -12.51 13.31 3.06
C ASP A 45 -11.13 12.84 2.60
N VAL A 46 -10.17 13.74 2.43
CA VAL A 46 -8.80 13.40 2.03
C VAL A 46 -8.19 12.37 2.97
N ILE A 47 -8.28 12.58 4.29
CA ILE A 47 -7.74 11.64 5.28
C ILE A 47 -8.40 10.27 5.16
N ARG A 48 -9.74 10.23 5.09
CA ARG A 48 -10.49 8.97 5.01
C ARG A 48 -10.17 8.17 3.75
N TRP A 49 -10.01 8.86 2.62
CA TRP A 49 -9.64 8.21 1.37
C TRP A 49 -8.16 7.79 1.31
N LEU A 50 -7.28 8.42 2.09
CA LEU A 50 -5.88 8.01 2.25
C LEU A 50 -5.67 6.90 3.29
N CYS A 51 -6.64 6.60 4.15
CA CYS A 51 -6.57 5.47 5.08
C CYS A 51 -6.29 4.13 4.35
N PRO A 52 -7.04 3.75 3.28
CA PRO A 52 -6.69 2.59 2.46
C PRO A 52 -5.27 2.63 1.89
N TRP A 53 -4.80 3.82 1.45
CA TRP A 53 -3.44 3.99 0.94
C TRP A 53 -2.38 3.67 2.00
N ILE A 54 -2.55 4.11 3.25
CA ILE A 54 -1.63 3.79 4.36
C ILE A 54 -1.54 2.27 4.56
N PHE A 55 -2.70 1.61 4.64
CA PHE A 55 -2.73 0.16 4.83
C PHE A 55 -2.06 -0.58 3.68
N LEU A 56 -2.37 -0.21 2.44
CA LEU A 56 -1.78 -0.82 1.25
C LEU A 56 -0.27 -0.59 1.18
N GLY A 57 0.23 0.58 1.56
CA GLY A 57 1.67 0.85 1.62
C GLY A 57 2.41 -0.09 2.57
N VAL A 58 1.85 -0.36 3.76
CA VAL A 58 2.43 -1.35 4.69
C VAL A 58 2.32 -2.76 4.13
N LEU A 59 1.18 -3.13 3.55
CA LEU A 59 1.00 -4.43 2.91
C LEU A 59 2.00 -4.65 1.77
N ASN A 60 2.24 -3.65 0.94
CA ASN A 60 3.20 -3.71 -0.16
C ASN A 60 4.64 -3.80 0.34
N ASN A 61 4.98 -3.16 1.47
CA ASN A 61 6.25 -3.36 2.12
C ASN A 61 6.43 -4.81 2.60
N VAL A 62 5.37 -5.40 3.20
CA VAL A 62 5.35 -6.79 3.63
C VAL A 62 5.55 -7.75 2.45
N LEU A 63 4.75 -7.62 1.39
CA LEU A 63 4.84 -8.49 0.22
C LEU A 63 6.15 -8.31 -0.54
N GLY A 64 6.61 -7.07 -0.69
CA GLY A 64 7.81 -6.72 -1.43
C GLY A 64 9.09 -7.01 -0.67
N VAL A 65 9.32 -6.28 0.43
CA VAL A 65 10.58 -6.34 1.16
C VAL A 65 10.68 -7.64 1.97
N GLN A 66 9.64 -8.02 2.71
CA GLN A 66 9.74 -9.14 3.64
C GLN A 66 9.52 -10.48 2.95
N VAL A 67 8.50 -10.61 2.10
CA VAL A 67 8.22 -11.87 1.39
C VAL A 67 9.13 -12.03 0.17
N LEU A 68 9.03 -11.17 -0.84
CA LEU A 68 9.84 -11.31 -2.06
C LEU A 68 11.33 -11.13 -1.79
N GLY A 69 11.71 -10.24 -0.87
CA GLY A 69 13.10 -10.11 -0.42
C GLY A 69 13.65 -11.40 0.19
N ALA A 70 12.91 -12.06 1.09
CA ALA A 70 13.32 -13.34 1.67
C ALA A 70 13.37 -14.49 0.66
N MET A 71 12.59 -14.41 -0.42
CA MET A 71 12.64 -15.36 -1.54
C MET A 71 13.79 -15.08 -2.53
N GLY A 72 14.64 -14.06 -2.28
CA GLY A 72 15.69 -13.64 -3.20
C GLY A 72 15.17 -12.98 -4.48
N ARG A 73 13.90 -12.54 -4.50
CA ARG A 73 13.21 -11.95 -5.65
C ARG A 73 13.22 -10.42 -5.65
N GLY A 74 14.31 -9.81 -5.16
CA GLY A 74 14.47 -8.36 -5.12
C GLY A 74 14.42 -7.68 -6.49
N LYS A 75 14.99 -8.30 -7.54
CA LYS A 75 14.93 -7.77 -8.91
C LYS A 75 13.49 -7.73 -9.45
N PRO A 76 12.71 -8.83 -9.46
CA PRO A 76 11.29 -8.79 -9.83
C PRO A 76 10.47 -7.78 -9.03
N TYR A 77 10.73 -7.66 -7.72
CA TYR A 77 10.06 -6.67 -6.88
C TYR A 77 10.35 -5.23 -7.34
N ALA A 78 11.62 -4.89 -7.60
CA ALA A 78 12.00 -3.57 -8.11
C ALA A 78 11.31 -3.25 -9.45
N THR A 79 11.18 -4.24 -10.34
CA THR A 79 10.48 -4.07 -11.62
C THR A 79 8.99 -3.75 -11.42
N ILE A 80 8.27 -4.52 -10.59
CA ILE A 80 6.84 -4.26 -10.37
C ILE A 80 6.60 -2.94 -9.62
N PHE A 81 7.52 -2.56 -8.73
CA PHE A 81 7.49 -1.27 -8.05
C PHE A 81 7.62 -0.11 -9.04
N ALA A 82 8.58 -0.19 -9.97
CA ALA A 82 8.73 0.82 -11.02
C ALA A 82 7.50 0.89 -11.94
N VAL A 83 6.93 -0.26 -12.32
CA VAL A 83 5.70 -0.30 -13.13
C VAL A 83 4.53 0.36 -12.40
N ALA A 84 4.33 0.07 -11.12
CA ALA A 84 3.30 0.71 -10.30
C ALA A 84 3.53 2.22 -10.15
N ALA A 85 4.78 2.67 -9.97
CA ALA A 85 5.11 4.09 -9.90
C ALA A 85 4.79 4.82 -11.22
N CYS A 86 5.14 4.23 -12.37
CA CYS A 86 4.76 4.77 -13.68
C CYS A 86 3.23 4.84 -13.83
N PHE A 87 2.51 3.81 -13.39
CA PHE A 87 1.05 3.80 -13.40
C PHE A 87 0.46 4.91 -12.53
N THR A 88 1.00 5.15 -11.33
CA THR A 88 0.62 6.29 -10.47
C THR A 88 0.81 7.63 -11.17
N ILE A 89 1.96 7.84 -11.83
CA ILE A 89 2.25 9.07 -12.57
C ILE A 89 1.25 9.26 -13.71
N VAL A 90 0.96 8.21 -14.48
CA VAL A 90 -0.05 8.25 -15.54
C VAL A 90 -1.42 8.63 -14.95
N ASN A 91 -1.82 8.01 -13.83
CA ASN A 91 -3.06 8.38 -13.15
C ASN A 91 -3.06 9.83 -12.70
N PHE A 92 -1.95 10.38 -12.21
CA PHE A 92 -1.89 11.80 -11.84
C PHE A 92 -2.11 12.71 -13.05
N VAL A 93 -1.43 12.44 -14.17
CA VAL A 93 -1.57 13.23 -15.40
C VAL A 93 -3.03 13.18 -15.92
N VAL A 94 -3.70 12.04 -15.78
CA VAL A 94 -5.07 11.85 -16.29
C VAL A 94 -6.14 12.37 -15.31
N LEU A 95 -6.02 12.09 -14.01
CA LEU A 95 -7.08 12.30 -13.02
C LEU A 95 -7.00 13.67 -12.33
N VAL A 96 -5.80 14.20 -12.08
CA VAL A 96 -5.64 15.48 -11.36
C VAL A 96 -6.31 16.64 -12.10
N PRO A 97 -6.16 16.80 -13.43
CA PRO A 97 -6.84 17.89 -14.15
C PRO A 97 -8.38 17.78 -14.13
N ARG A 98 -8.92 16.58 -13.91
CA ARG A 98 -10.37 16.31 -13.97
C ARG A 98 -11.04 16.33 -12.60
N MET A 99 -10.30 15.99 -11.56
CA MET A 99 -10.86 15.70 -10.22
C MET A 99 -10.09 16.38 -9.08
N ALA A 100 -9.10 17.23 -9.39
CA ALA A 100 -8.26 17.94 -8.43
C ALA A 100 -7.70 17.00 -7.34
N GLU A 101 -7.95 17.28 -6.06
CA GLU A 101 -7.46 16.50 -4.92
C GLU A 101 -7.90 15.02 -4.96
N LYS A 102 -9.13 14.74 -5.43
CA LYS A 102 -9.62 13.36 -5.56
C LYS A 102 -8.83 12.59 -6.62
N GLY A 103 -8.38 13.27 -7.66
CA GLY A 103 -7.52 12.68 -8.69
C GLY A 103 -6.17 12.24 -8.14
N VAL A 104 -5.59 13.02 -7.24
CA VAL A 104 -4.35 12.64 -6.52
C VAL A 104 -4.61 11.40 -5.68
N ILE A 105 -5.67 11.38 -4.87
CA ILE A 105 -5.95 10.26 -3.96
C ILE A 105 -6.21 8.97 -4.74
N LEU A 106 -7.02 9.03 -5.79
CA LEU A 106 -7.30 7.87 -6.65
C LEU A 106 -6.03 7.36 -7.35
N GLY A 107 -5.14 8.26 -7.79
CA GLY A 107 -3.85 7.87 -8.35
C GLY A 107 -2.97 7.16 -7.33
N MET A 108 -2.89 7.66 -6.10
CA MET A 108 -2.11 7.06 -5.01
C MET A 108 -2.65 5.68 -4.62
N VAL A 109 -3.94 5.57 -4.33
CA VAL A 109 -4.60 4.30 -3.96
C VAL A 109 -4.52 3.31 -5.12
N GLY A 110 -4.79 3.76 -6.35
CA GLY A 110 -4.69 2.91 -7.54
C GLY A 110 -3.28 2.38 -7.80
N GLY A 111 -2.26 3.22 -7.58
CA GLY A 111 -0.86 2.83 -7.64
C GLY A 111 -0.51 1.71 -6.66
N GLU A 112 -0.88 1.88 -5.40
CA GLU A 112 -0.65 0.87 -4.36
C GLU A 112 -1.42 -0.42 -4.65
N LEU A 113 -2.68 -0.34 -5.11
CA LEU A 113 -3.46 -1.52 -5.50
C LEU A 113 -2.80 -2.28 -6.65
N MET A 114 -2.32 -1.57 -7.68
CA MET A 114 -1.60 -2.16 -8.80
C MET A 114 -0.34 -2.89 -8.30
N LEU A 115 0.44 -2.25 -7.41
CA LEU A 115 1.62 -2.87 -6.80
C LEU A 115 1.24 -4.13 -6.01
N THR A 116 0.17 -4.09 -5.21
CA THR A 116 -0.32 -5.25 -4.44
C THR A 116 -0.66 -6.41 -5.36
N CYS A 117 -1.46 -6.16 -6.40
CA CYS A 117 -1.84 -7.18 -7.39
C CYS A 117 -0.62 -7.81 -8.06
N LEU A 118 0.33 -6.99 -8.53
CA LEU A 118 1.55 -7.48 -9.17
C LEU A 118 2.42 -8.29 -8.20
N ALA A 119 2.56 -7.84 -6.95
CA ALA A 119 3.33 -8.55 -5.94
C ALA A 119 2.73 -9.93 -5.64
N VAL A 120 1.40 -10.01 -5.46
CA VAL A 120 0.68 -11.28 -5.28
C VAL A 120 0.90 -12.22 -6.47
N VAL A 121 0.81 -11.71 -7.70
CA VAL A 121 1.06 -12.52 -8.91
C VAL A 121 2.49 -13.06 -8.94
N VAL A 122 3.49 -12.23 -8.63
CA VAL A 122 4.90 -12.68 -8.60
C VAL A 122 5.13 -13.71 -7.51
N ILE A 123 4.57 -13.52 -6.32
CA ILE A 123 4.65 -14.49 -5.21
C ILE A 123 4.04 -15.83 -5.63
N TYR A 124 2.81 -15.80 -6.16
CA TYR A 124 2.10 -17.01 -6.59
C TYR A 124 2.89 -17.79 -7.67
N ARG A 125 3.37 -17.10 -8.70
CA ARG A 125 4.21 -17.71 -9.75
C ARG A 125 5.49 -18.31 -9.19
N THR A 126 6.10 -17.65 -8.20
CA THR A 126 7.34 -18.14 -7.59
C THR A 126 7.10 -19.38 -6.73
N MET A 127 6.02 -19.42 -5.95
CA MET A 127 5.65 -20.59 -5.15
C MET A 127 5.29 -21.79 -6.03
N HIS A 128 4.51 -21.57 -7.10
CA HIS A 128 4.14 -22.64 -8.02
C HIS A 128 5.35 -23.26 -8.72
N ALA A 129 6.31 -22.45 -9.16
CA ALA A 129 7.55 -22.93 -9.77
C ALA A 129 8.44 -23.74 -8.81
N HIS A 130 8.36 -23.49 -7.50
CA HIS A 130 9.05 -24.31 -6.48
C HIS A 130 8.33 -25.63 -6.19
N SER A 131 6.99 -25.66 -6.26
CA SER A 131 6.21 -26.88 -6.01
C SER A 131 6.33 -27.95 -7.09
N ILE A 132 6.82 -27.59 -8.29
CA ILE A 132 6.99 -28.50 -9.43
C ILE A 132 8.41 -29.12 -9.46
N ARG A 133 9.33 -28.62 -8.61
CA ARG A 133 10.68 -29.16 -8.44
C ARG A 133 10.77 -30.01 -7.18
#